data_AF-A0A527G8J7-F1
#
_entry.id   AF-A0A527G8J7-F1
#
_cell.length_a   1.000
_cell.length_b   1.000
_cell.length_c   1.000
_cell.angle_alpha   90.00
_cell.angle_beta   90.00
_cell.angle_gamma   90.00
#
_symmetry.space_group_name_H-M   'P 1'
#
loop_
_entity.id
_entity.type
_entity.pdbx_description
1 polymer ?
#
loop_
_entity_poly.entity_id
_entity_poly.type
_entity_poly.pdbx_seq_one_letter_code
_entity_poly.pdbx_strand_id
1 'polypeptide(L)'
;LDKAIAKLDSDREQLEARLTALARENKRLKADLTALAASKATDSSSALREQMNALAAEVVHLTAKLEGPGSPIAKALAVPSDARSGNGDRSLADRVRALQKADATS
;
A
#
# COMPACT_ATOMS: atom_id res chain seq x y z
N LEU A 1 10.16 22.71 -59.75
CA LEU A 1 8.96 22.21 -59.04
C LEU A 1 9.31 20.93 -58.27
N ASP A 2 9.91 19.94 -58.94
CA ASP A 2 10.19 18.61 -58.39
C ASP A 2 11.08 18.59 -57.14
N LYS A 3 12.11 19.46 -57.07
CA LYS A 3 12.97 19.56 -55.88
C LYS A 3 12.23 20.07 -54.64
N ALA A 4 11.22 20.93 -54.82
CA ALA A 4 10.40 21.42 -53.72
C ALA A 4 9.43 20.34 -53.22
N ILE A 5 8.87 19.55 -54.15
CA ILE A 5 7.99 18.41 -53.84
C ILE A 5 8.77 17.33 -53.07
N ALA A 6 9.94 16.92 -53.56
CA ALA A 6 10.78 15.94 -52.89
C ALA A 6 11.20 16.35 -51.47
N LYS A 7 11.43 17.66 -51.25
CA LYS A 7 11.74 18.18 -49.91
C LYS A 7 10.52 18.11 -48.98
N LEU A 8 9.34 18.47 -49.47
CA LEU A 8 8.09 18.38 -48.70
C LEU A 8 7.76 16.93 -48.32
N ASP A 9 7.99 15.98 -49.22
CA ASP A 9 7.77 14.55 -48.93
C ASP A 9 8.73 14.04 -47.85
N SER A 10 10.03 14.39 -47.94
CA SER A 10 11.01 14.05 -46.89
C SER A 10 10.66 14.69 -45.54
N ASP A 11 10.25 15.96 -45.52
CA ASP A 11 9.88 16.64 -44.29
C ASP A 11 8.62 16.01 -43.67
N ARG A 12 7.66 15.59 -44.51
CA ARG A 12 6.47 14.87 -44.09
C ARG A 12 6.81 13.51 -43.48
N GLU A 13 7.66 12.71 -44.11
CA GLU A 13 8.09 11.41 -43.57
C GLU A 13 8.77 11.57 -42.20
N GLN A 14 9.62 12.57 -42.04
CA GLN A 14 10.27 12.85 -40.75
C GLN A 14 9.26 13.27 -39.67
N LEU A 15 8.26 14.07 -40.03
CA LEU A 15 7.18 14.46 -39.11
C LEU A 15 6.32 13.25 -38.71
N GLU A 16 5.95 12.40 -39.66
CA GLU A 16 5.18 11.18 -39.39
C GLU A 16 5.95 10.19 -38.50
N ALA A 17 7.26 10.05 -38.72
CA ALA A 17 8.13 9.24 -37.87
C ALA A 17 8.22 9.80 -36.44
N ARG A 18 8.39 11.12 -36.28
CA ARG A 18 8.42 11.78 -34.97
C ARG A 18 7.09 11.69 -34.25
N LEU A 19 5.97 11.87 -34.95
CA LEU A 19 4.63 11.70 -34.37
C LEU A 19 4.43 10.28 -33.86
N THR A 20 4.86 9.28 -34.62
CA THR A 20 4.76 7.88 -34.22
C THR A 20 5.62 7.60 -32.98
N ALA A 21 6.85 8.12 -32.92
CA ALA A 21 7.72 7.98 -31.77
C ALA A 21 7.10 8.62 -30.51
N LEU A 22 6.64 9.88 -30.62
CA LEU A 22 6.01 10.60 -29.52
C LEU A 22 4.69 9.97 -29.06
N ALA A 23 3.91 9.38 -29.97
CA ALA A 23 2.69 8.66 -29.61
C ALA A 23 2.99 7.40 -28.81
N ARG A 24 4.04 6.65 -29.19
CA ARG A 24 4.50 5.47 -28.44
C ARG A 24 5.03 5.85 -27.07
N GLU A 25 5.82 6.93 -26.99
CA GLU A 25 6.34 7.44 -25.74
C GLU A 25 5.21 7.95 -24.82
N ASN A 26 4.24 8.68 -25.35
CA ASN A 26 3.05 9.09 -24.59
C ASN A 26 2.29 7.89 -24.05
N LYS A 27 2.10 6.85 -24.86
CA LYS A 27 1.43 5.62 -24.41
C LYS A 27 2.21 4.95 -23.28
N ARG A 28 3.53 4.90 -23.39
CA ARG A 28 4.42 4.36 -22.35
C ARG A 28 4.34 5.17 -21.06
N LEU A 29 4.51 6.49 -21.15
CA LEU A 29 4.45 7.39 -20.00
C LEU A 29 3.09 7.31 -19.28
N LYS A 30 1.98 7.22 -20.04
CA LYS A 30 0.65 7.02 -19.45
C LYS A 30 0.56 5.69 -18.70
N ALA A 31 1.11 4.60 -19.25
CA ALA A 31 1.14 3.30 -18.59
C ALA A 31 1.98 3.35 -17.29
N ASP A 32 3.17 3.96 -17.34
CA ASP A 32 4.04 4.11 -16.18
C ASP A 32 3.38 4.95 -15.08
N LEU A 33 2.70 6.04 -15.44
CA LEU A 33 1.93 6.85 -14.49
C LEU A 33 0.78 6.06 -13.84
N THR A 34 0.06 5.25 -14.61
CA THR A 34 -1.01 4.41 -14.03
C THR A 34 -0.46 3.34 -13.08
N ALA A 35 0.70 2.75 -13.40
CA ALA A 35 1.36 1.78 -12.54
C ALA A 35 1.84 2.42 -11.23
N LEU A 36 2.45 3.61 -11.31
CA LEU A 36 2.90 4.36 -10.14
C LEU A 36 1.73 4.81 -9.25
N ALA A 37 0.62 5.24 -9.85
CA ALA A 37 -0.58 5.61 -9.10
C ALA A 37 -1.18 4.40 -8.36
N ALA A 38 -1.21 3.22 -9.01
CA ALA A 38 -1.66 1.98 -8.38
C ALA A 38 -0.76 1.57 -7.21
N SER A 39 0.56 1.59 -7.38
CA SER A 39 1.50 1.22 -6.30
C SER A 39 1.36 2.16 -5.10
N LYS A 40 1.31 3.49 -5.34
CA LYS A 40 1.14 4.49 -4.28
C LYS A 40 -0.17 4.33 -3.51
N ALA A 41 -1.25 3.93 -4.18
CA ALA A 41 -2.54 3.67 -3.54
C ALA A 41 -2.50 2.40 -2.67
N THR A 42 -1.79 1.35 -3.12
CA THR A 42 -1.58 0.14 -2.32
C THR A 42 -0.73 0.43 -1.08
N ASP A 43 0.36 1.17 -1.24
CA ASP A 43 1.27 1.53 -0.14
C ASP A 43 0.61 2.45 0.89
N SER A 44 -0.21 3.42 0.45
CA SER A 44 -0.95 4.27 1.38
C SER A 44 -2.05 3.50 2.12
N SER A 45 -2.72 2.55 1.45
CA SER A 45 -3.72 1.69 2.07
C SER A 45 -3.09 0.74 3.09
N SER A 46 -1.92 0.16 2.80
CA SER A 46 -1.23 -0.73 3.74
C SER A 46 -0.72 0.03 4.96
N ALA A 47 -0.11 1.22 4.76
CA ALA A 47 0.35 2.07 5.85
C ALA A 47 -0.80 2.50 6.77
N LEU A 48 -1.95 2.90 6.19
CA LEU A 48 -3.13 3.26 6.98
C LEU A 48 -3.68 2.06 7.77
N ARG A 49 -3.80 0.88 7.14
CA ARG A 49 -4.23 -0.34 7.84
C ARG A 49 -3.31 -0.69 9.00
N GLU A 50 -2.01 -0.54 8.81
CA GLU A 50 -1.02 -0.80 9.87
C GLU A 50 -1.19 0.18 11.05
N GLN A 51 -1.38 1.47 10.77
CA GLN A 51 -1.68 2.48 11.80
C GLN A 51 -2.99 2.18 12.53
N MET A 52 -4.05 1.82 11.80
CA MET A 52 -5.33 1.44 12.40
C MET A 52 -5.21 0.20 13.27
N ASN A 53 -4.45 -0.81 12.84
CA ASN A 53 -4.20 -2.02 13.61
C ASN A 53 -3.40 -1.74 14.89
N ALA A 54 -2.42 -0.84 14.82
CA ALA A 54 -1.66 -0.41 15.99
C ALA A 54 -2.54 0.34 16.99
N LEU A 55 -3.33 1.31 16.52
CA LEU A 55 -4.27 2.07 17.35
C LEU A 55 -5.31 1.16 18.00
N ALA A 56 -5.89 0.23 17.25
CA ALA A 56 -6.85 -0.73 17.80
C ALA A 56 -6.23 -1.59 18.90
N ALA A 57 -4.98 -2.01 18.74
CA ALA A 57 -4.28 -2.78 19.76
C ALA A 57 -4.08 -1.96 21.05
N GLU A 58 -3.71 -0.68 20.92
CA GLU A 58 -3.53 0.21 22.06
C GLU A 58 -4.84 0.49 22.80
N VAL A 59 -5.93 0.75 22.07
CA VAL A 59 -7.27 0.94 22.66
C VAL A 59 -7.70 -0.32 23.42
N VAL A 60 -7.56 -1.50 22.83
CA VAL A 60 -7.92 -2.77 23.49
C VAL A 60 -7.06 -3.00 24.72
N HIS A 61 -5.76 -2.71 24.65
CA HIS A 61 -4.84 -2.84 25.77
C HIS A 61 -5.21 -1.91 26.94
N LEU A 62 -5.49 -0.64 26.65
CA LEU A 62 -5.89 0.33 27.66
C LEU A 62 -7.23 -0.04 28.30
N THR A 63 -8.20 -0.49 27.49
CA THR A 63 -9.50 -0.96 28.00
C THR A 63 -9.33 -2.22 28.85
N ALA A 64 -8.49 -3.18 28.44
CA ALA A 64 -8.21 -4.37 29.24
C ALA A 64 -7.58 -4.02 30.60
N LYS A 65 -6.72 -3.01 30.65
CA LYS A 65 -6.16 -2.47 31.90
C LYS A 65 -7.24 -1.87 32.80
N LEU A 66 -8.16 -1.11 32.23
CA LEU A 66 -9.26 -0.47 32.98
C LEU A 66 -10.28 -1.50 33.51
N GLU A 67 -10.63 -2.51 32.71
CA GLU A 67 -11.60 -3.55 33.11
C GLU A 67 -10.99 -4.63 34.02
N GLY A 68 -9.68 -4.80 33.99
CA GLY A 68 -8.94 -5.75 34.83
C GLY A 68 -8.97 -7.21 34.34
N PRO A 69 -8.35 -8.14 35.10
CA PRO A 69 -8.06 -9.51 34.67
C PRO A 69 -9.30 -10.42 34.52
N GLY A 70 -10.46 -10.02 35.06
CA GLY A 70 -11.72 -10.77 34.93
C GLY A 70 -12.52 -10.44 33.67
N SER A 71 -12.08 -9.44 32.90
CA SER A 71 -12.80 -8.91 31.75
C SER A 71 -12.96 -9.92 30.60
N PRO A 72 -14.00 -9.79 29.77
CA PRO A 72 -14.13 -10.57 28.54
C PRO A 72 -12.91 -10.40 27.62
N ILE A 73 -12.32 -9.21 27.56
CA ILE A 73 -11.13 -8.93 26.76
C ILE A 73 -9.92 -9.74 27.28
N ALA A 74 -9.66 -9.71 28.58
CA ALA A 74 -8.56 -10.49 29.17
C ALA A 74 -8.73 -12.00 28.92
N LYS A 75 -9.96 -12.51 29.04
CA LYS A 75 -10.28 -13.92 28.74
C LYS A 75 -10.05 -14.24 27.26
N ALA A 76 -10.48 -13.38 26.35
CA ALA A 76 -10.28 -13.58 24.91
C ALA A 76 -8.79 -13.58 24.52
N LEU A 77 -7.98 -12.73 25.15
CA LEU A 77 -6.53 -12.65 24.89
C LEU A 77 -5.74 -13.83 25.48
N ALA A 78 -6.27 -14.48 26.52
CA ALA A 78 -5.68 -15.67 27.12
C ALA A 78 -5.83 -16.92 26.24
N VAL A 79 -6.77 -16.91 25.28
CA VAL A 79 -6.91 -17.99 24.30
C VAL A 79 -5.74 -17.91 23.31
N PRO A 80 -4.91 -18.97 23.18
CA PRO A 80 -3.86 -19.02 22.18
C PRO A 80 -4.47 -18.88 20.78
N SER A 81 -3.95 -17.94 19.99
CA SER A 81 -4.39 -17.78 18.61
C SER A 81 -3.59 -18.72 17.72
N ASP A 82 -4.27 -19.68 17.08
CA ASP A 82 -3.70 -20.51 16.00
C ASP A 82 -3.57 -19.75 14.66
N ALA A 83 -4.05 -18.50 14.61
CA ALA A 83 -4.15 -17.74 13.39
C ALA A 83 -2.81 -17.07 13.05
N ARG A 84 -1.94 -17.83 12.38
CA ARG A 84 -1.08 -17.24 11.35
C ARG A 84 -2.01 -16.63 10.30
N SER A 85 -2.34 -15.35 10.47
CA SER A 85 -3.10 -14.59 9.48
C SER A 85 -2.39 -14.78 8.15
N GLY A 86 -3.10 -15.30 7.13
CA GLY A 86 -2.53 -15.89 5.91
C GLY A 86 -1.64 -14.99 5.05
N ASN A 87 -1.42 -13.74 5.47
CA ASN A 87 -0.56 -12.75 4.82
C ASN A 87 0.73 -12.41 5.59
N GLY A 88 1.05 -13.08 6.70
CA GLY A 88 2.25 -12.78 7.50
C GLY A 88 2.12 -11.55 8.41
N ASP A 89 1.00 -10.84 8.36
CA ASP A 89 0.71 -9.72 9.27
C ASP A 89 0.29 -10.22 10.66
N ARG A 90 0.87 -9.62 11.71
CA ARG A 90 0.55 -9.96 13.11
C ARG A 90 -0.91 -9.67 13.41
N SER A 91 -1.59 -10.63 14.05
CA SER A 91 -2.98 -10.47 14.47
C SER A 91 -3.13 -9.36 15.53
N LEU A 92 -4.35 -8.82 15.67
CA LEU A 92 -4.67 -7.84 16.72
C LEU A 92 -4.35 -8.41 18.12
N ALA A 93 -4.69 -9.66 18.37
CA ALA A 93 -4.41 -10.33 19.65
C ALA A 93 -2.91 -10.43 19.94
N ASP A 94 -2.08 -10.72 18.91
CA ASP A 94 -0.62 -10.75 19.09
C ASP A 94 -0.06 -9.37 19.42
N ARG A 95 -0.57 -8.31 18.78
CA ARG A 95 -0.16 -6.93 19.04
C ARG A 95 -0.50 -6.50 20.46
N VAL A 96 -1.72 -6.80 20.93
CA VAL A 96 -2.14 -6.52 22.32
C VAL A 96 -1.26 -7.30 23.31
N ARG A 97 -1.01 -8.60 23.07
CA ARG A 97 -0.10 -9.40 23.91
C ARG A 97 1.32 -8.83 23.94
N ALA A 98 1.81 -8.27 22.84
CA ALA A 98 3.12 -7.62 22.80
C ALA A 98 3.16 -6.34 23.65
N LEU A 99 2.11 -5.51 23.59
CA LEU A 99 1.97 -4.32 24.44
C LEU A 99 1.92 -4.67 25.93
N GLN A 100 1.14 -5.69 26.30
CA GLN A 100 1.07 -6.18 27.68
C GLN A 100 2.43 -6.65 28.20
N LYS A 101 3.24 -7.31 27.36
CA LYS A 101 4.61 -7.73 27.71
C LYS A 101 5.54 -6.55 27.91
N ALA A 102 5.50 -5.56 27.00
CA ALA A 102 6.34 -4.36 27.10
C ALA A 102 6.06 -3.56 28.38
N ASP A 103 4.79 -3.44 28.75
CA ASP A 103 4.37 -2.76 29.98
C ASP A 103 4.70 -3.54 31.25
N ALA A 104 4.76 -4.88 31.19
CA ALA A 104 5.17 -5.70 32.34
C ALA A 104 6.68 -5.65 32.59
N THR A 105 7.47 -5.22 31.61
CA THR A 105 8.93 -5.07 31.69
C THR A 105 9.39 -3.63 31.95
N SER A 106 8.45 -2.68 32.02
CA SER A 106 8.70 -1.25 32.29
C SER A 106 8.37 -0.92 33.74
#